data_AF-A0A9D6KWL2-F1
#
_entry.id   AF-A0A9D6KWL2-F1
#
_cell.length_a   1.000
_cell.length_b   1.000
_cell.length_c   1.000
_cell.angle_alpha   90.00
_cell.angle_beta   90.00
_cell.angle_gamma   90.00
#
_symmetry.space_group_name_H-M   'P 1'
#
loop_
_entity.id
_entity.type
_entity.pdbx_description
1 polymer ?
#
loop_
_entity_poly.entity_id
_entity_poly.type
_entity_poly.pdbx_seq_one_letter_code
_entity_poly.pdbx_strand_id
1 'polypeptide(L)' 'HQIKVSTIMPGSVATNFNDHNPNEQDAWKIQPEDIGKLVFDLLTMNPRTLPSKIEVRPSLPPGK' A
#
# COMPACT_ATOMS: atom_id res chain seq x y z
N HIS A 1 22.99 -12.65 8.34
CA HIS A 1 22.81 -11.54 7.38
C HIS A 1 21.69 -10.62 7.83
N GLN A 2 21.81 -9.31 7.58
CA GLN A 2 20.80 -8.29 7.90
C GLN A 2 19.77 -8.19 6.77
N ILE A 3 18.92 -9.22 6.62
CA ILE A 3 17.92 -9.28 5.54
C ILE A 3 16.58 -8.78 6.10
N LYS A 4 15.98 -7.80 5.41
CA LYS A 4 14.63 -7.33 5.71
C LYS A 4 13.63 -8.05 4.80
N VAL A 5 12.60 -8.66 5.38
CA VAL A 5 11.46 -9.26 4.67
C VAL A 5 10.16 -8.70 5.24
N SER A 6 9.32 -8.16 4.36
CA SER A 6 7.99 -7.64 4.69
C SER A 6 6.99 -8.07 3.64
N THR A 7 5.78 -8.40 4.07
CA THR A 7 4.63 -8.67 3.20
C THR A 7 3.65 -7.50 3.32
N ILE A 8 3.35 -6.86 2.19
CA ILE A 8 2.36 -5.77 2.09
C ILE A 8 1.10 -6.36 1.47
N MET A 9 -0.05 -6.18 2.13
CA MET A 9 -1.34 -6.70 1.72
C MET A 9 -2.30 -5.51 1.53
N PRO A 10 -2.23 -4.82 0.39
CA PRO A 10 -3.11 -3.70 0.12
C PRO A 10 -4.51 -4.19 -0.28
N GLY A 11 -5.53 -3.44 0.12
CA GLY A 11 -6.86 -3.49 -0.48
C GLY A 11 -6.85 -2.90 -1.89
N SER A 12 -8.01 -2.44 -2.36
CA SER A 12 -8.12 -1.82 -3.69
C SER A 12 -7.20 -0.61 -3.84
N VAL A 13 -6.30 -0.67 -4.83
CA VAL A 13 -5.40 0.43 -5.21
C VAL A 13 -5.77 0.93 -6.61
N ALA A 14 -5.84 2.24 -6.80
CA ALA A 14 -6.14 2.88 -8.09
C ALA A 14 -4.94 2.77 -9.06
N THR A 15 -4.78 1.63 -9.72
CA THR A 15 -3.66 1.33 -10.64
C THR A 15 -4.16 0.86 -11.99
N ASN A 16 -3.27 0.73 -12.97
CA ASN A 16 -3.60 0.11 -14.26
C ASN A 16 -3.64 -1.43 -14.24
N PHE A 17 -3.67 -2.05 -13.06
CA PHE A 17 -3.76 -3.50 -12.94
C PHE A 17 -5.08 -4.03 -13.51
N ASN A 18 -5.03 -5.17 -14.19
CA ASN A 18 -6.21 -5.87 -14.73
C ASN A 18 -7.03 -4.98 -15.69
N ASP A 19 -6.34 -4.37 -16.67
CA ASP A 19 -6.90 -3.49 -17.72
C ASP A 19 -7.72 -2.29 -17.19
N HIS A 20 -7.50 -1.91 -15.93
CA HIS A 20 -8.13 -0.75 -15.34
C HIS A 20 -7.49 0.55 -15.85
N ASN A 21 -8.28 1.60 -16.01
CA ASN A 21 -7.78 2.96 -16.20
C ASN A 21 -8.27 3.83 -15.05
N PRO A 22 -7.39 4.22 -14.11
CA PRO A 22 -7.76 5.04 -12.96
C PRO A 22 -8.51 6.31 -13.36
N ASN A 23 -9.59 6.60 -12.64
CA ASN A 23 -10.42 7.79 -12.85
C ASN A 23 -10.96 8.33 -11.52
N GLU A 24 -11.74 9.41 -11.56
CA GLU A 24 -12.26 10.08 -10.36
C GLU A 24 -13.10 9.16 -9.44
N GLN A 25 -13.74 8.11 -9.98
CA GLN A 25 -14.51 7.15 -9.19
C GLN A 25 -13.62 6.28 -8.31
N ASP A 26 -12.31 6.27 -8.54
CA ASP A 26 -11.33 5.53 -7.75
C ASP A 26 -10.76 6.36 -6.59
N ALA A 27 -11.20 7.61 -6.38
CA ALA A 27 -10.65 8.49 -5.36
C ALA A 27 -10.76 7.93 -3.92
N TRP A 28 -11.70 7.00 -3.68
CA TRP A 28 -11.86 6.32 -2.40
C TRP A 28 -10.86 5.17 -2.20
N LYS A 29 -10.24 4.64 -3.27
CA LYS A 29 -9.24 3.57 -3.20
C LYS A 29 -7.93 4.12 -2.65
N ILE A 30 -7.05 3.22 -2.23
CA ILE A 30 -5.66 3.58 -1.91
C ILE A 30 -5.01 4.11 -3.19
N GLN A 31 -4.22 5.19 -3.08
CA GLN A 31 -3.48 5.71 -4.21
C GLN A 31 -2.10 5.04 -4.32
N PRO A 32 -1.54 4.87 -5.53
CA PRO A 32 -0.21 4.28 -5.72
C PRO A 32 0.89 4.94 -4.86
N GLU A 33 0.79 6.26 -4.67
CA GLU A 33 1.73 7.07 -3.90
C GLU A 33 1.73 6.68 -2.41
N ASP A 34 0.58 6.27 -1.87
CA ASP A 34 0.46 5.83 -0.47
C ASP A 34 1.26 4.52 -0.25
N ILE A 35 1.17 3.59 -1.21
CA ILE A 35 1.94 2.35 -1.19
C ILE A 35 3.43 2.63 -1.41
N GLY A 36 3.76 3.55 -2.33
CA GLY A 36 5.13 3.99 -2.56
C GLY A 36 5.77 4.57 -1.29
N LYS A 37 5.04 5.42 -0.57
CA LYS A 37 5.49 5.98 0.71
C LYS A 37 5.68 4.91 1.77
N LEU A 38 4.76 3.95 1.87
CA LEU A 38 4.88 2.82 2.80
C LEU A 38 6.16 2.01 2.53
N VAL A 39 6.44 1.68 1.27
CA VAL A 39 7.66 0.95 0.90
C VAL A 39 8.90 1.75 1.29
N PHE A 40 8.93 3.05 0.99
CA PHE A 40 10.04 3.93 1.37
C PHE A 40 10.27 3.96 2.89
N ASP A 41 9.19 4.01 3.67
CA ASP A 41 9.28 4.01 5.13
C ASP A 41 9.84 2.70 5.67
N LEU A 42 9.49 1.56 5.08
CA LEU A 42 10.06 0.25 5.47
C LEU A 42 11.56 0.16 5.17
N LEU A 43 11.99 0.71 4.03
CA LEU A 43 13.40 0.74 3.65
C LEU A 43 14.22 1.61 4.62
N THR A 44 13.69 2.79 4.96
CA THR A 44 14.36 3.79 5.82
C THR A 44 14.17 3.57 7.32
N MET A 45 13.31 2.63 7.71
CA MET A 45 13.09 2.28 9.11
C MET A 45 14.38 1.82 9.80
N ASN A 46 14.51 2.19 11.08
CA ASN A 46 15.65 1.81 11.91
C ASN A 46 15.88 0.27 11.84
N PRO A 47 17.11 -0.22 11.55
CA PRO A 47 17.39 -1.64 11.34
C PRO A 47 16.98 -2.60 12.47
N ARG A 48 16.81 -2.10 13.70
CA ARG A 48 16.34 -2.89 14.86
C ARG A 48 14.82 -3.13 14.87
N THR A 49 14.09 -2.56 13.92
CA THR A 49 12.64 -2.69 13.81
C THR A 49 12.26 -2.98 12.37
N LEU A 50 11.46 -4.03 12.15
CA LEU A 50 10.96 -4.39 10.84
C LEU A 50 9.54 -4.96 10.94
N PRO A 51 8.53 -4.27 10.40
CA PRO A 51 7.19 -4.81 10.27
C PRO A 51 7.19 -5.94 9.24
N SER A 52 6.79 -7.14 9.66
CA SER A 52 6.83 -8.34 8.80
C SER A 52 5.58 -8.51 7.93
N LYS A 53 4.42 -8.07 8.42
CA LYS A 53 3.13 -8.19 7.72
C LYS A 53 2.31 -6.92 7.94
N ILE A 54 1.91 -6.28 6.85
CA ILE A 54 1.25 -4.97 6.86
C ILE A 54 0.00 -5.09 6.01
N GLU A 55 -1.15 -4.94 6.64
CA GLU A 55 -2.45 -4.86 5.97
C GLU A 55 -2.83 -3.39 5.80
N VAL A 56 -3.24 -3.01 4.58
CA VAL A 56 -3.63 -1.64 4.26
C VAL A 56 -5.01 -1.65 3.63
N ARG A 57 -5.92 -0.82 4.14
CA ARG A 57 -7.29 -0.67 3.61
C ARG A 57 -7.62 0.80 3.38
N PRO A 58 -8.50 1.12 2.42
CA PRO A 58 -9.14 2.43 2.35
C PRO A 58 -9.76 2.80 3.70
N SER A 59 -9.55 4.04 4.16
CA SER A 59 -10.13 4.52 5.42
C SER A 59 -11.62 4.79 5.32
N LEU A 60 -12.10 5.19 4.14
CA LEU A 60 -13.49 5.52 3.83
C LEU A 60 -13.93 4.80 2.54
N PRO A 61 -14.13 3.47 2.58
CA PRO A 61 -14.71 2.78 1.44
C PRO A 61 -16.15 3.30 1.20
N PRO A 62 -16.63 3.36 -0.05
CA PRO A 62 -18.01 3.68 -0.34
C PRO A 62 -18.86 2.62 0.37
N GLY A 63 -19.78 3.08 1.23
CA GLY A 63 -20.75 2.21 1.87
C GLY A 63 -21.61 1.48 0.83
N LYS A 64 -22.33 0.45 1.28
CA LYS A 64 -23.51 -0.01 0.54
C LYS A 64 -24.55 1.09 0.48
#